data_AF-A0A6A3LF05-F1
#
_entry.id   AF-A0A6A3LF05-F1
#
_cell.length_a   1.000
_cell.length_b   1.000
_cell.length_c   1.000
_cell.angle_alpha   90.00
_cell.angle_beta   90.00
_cell.angle_gamma   90.00
#
_symmetry.space_group_name_H-M   'P 1'
#
loop_
_entity.id
_entity.type
_entity.pdbx_description
1 polymer ?
#
loop_
_entity_poly.entity_id
_entity_poly.type
_entity_poly.pdbx_seq_one_letter_code
_entity_poly.pdbx_strand_id
1 'polypeptide(L)'
;MCADRLGRVKTIFLDNCSSHLSEAECKTELTKLNARLKFFPANATDLCQPADSFVIAKIKDVWARKWNEKKIDLIEDEQWQDSIRKDGAWSGKLKNPGKNFFL
;
A
#
# COMPACT_ATOMS: atom_id res chain seq x y z
N MET A 1 -11.91 -15.21 12.75
CA MET A 1 -13.33 -14.92 12.41
C MET A 1 -14.15 -16.18 12.64
N CYS A 2 -15.43 -16.07 13.01
CA CYS A 2 -16.31 -17.24 13.11
C CYS A 2 -17.19 -17.34 11.86
N ALA A 3 -17.72 -18.54 11.58
CA ALA A 3 -18.74 -18.72 10.56
C ALA A 3 -19.95 -17.81 10.83
N ASP A 4 -20.69 -17.44 9.77
CA ASP A 4 -21.93 -16.67 9.95
C ASP A 4 -22.93 -17.45 10.79
N ARG A 5 -23.55 -16.81 11.79
CA ARG A 5 -24.52 -17.45 12.69
C ARG A 5 -25.72 -18.04 11.96
N LEU A 6 -26.07 -17.52 10.79
CA LEU A 6 -27.19 -17.97 9.98
C LEU A 6 -26.75 -18.92 8.85
N GLY A 7 -25.50 -19.40 8.86
CA GLY A 7 -24.98 -20.34 7.86
C GLY A 7 -24.74 -19.74 6.48
N ARG A 8 -24.76 -18.40 6.33
CA ARG A 8 -24.53 -17.75 5.02
C ARG A 8 -23.07 -17.86 4.62
N VAL A 9 -22.84 -18.07 3.31
CA VAL A 9 -21.49 -18.09 2.75
C VAL A 9 -20.96 -16.67 2.64
N LYS A 10 -19.83 -16.40 3.29
CA LYS A 10 -19.16 -15.09 3.20
C LYS A 10 -18.36 -15.00 1.91
N THR A 11 -18.50 -13.92 1.17
CA THR A 11 -17.61 -13.62 0.04
C THR A 11 -16.60 -12.57 0.48
N ILE A 12 -15.32 -12.94 0.47
CA ILE A 12 -14.20 -12.06 0.80
C ILE A 12 -13.61 -11.60 -0.53
N PHE A 13 -13.61 -10.29 -0.74
CA PHE A 13 -13.05 -9.69 -1.95
C PHE A 13 -11.62 -9.23 -1.68
N LEU A 14 -10.70 -9.64 -2.54
CA LEU A 14 -9.26 -9.39 -2.38
C LEU A 14 -8.67 -8.85 -3.67
N ASP A 15 -7.62 -8.06 -3.53
CA ASP A 15 -6.70 -7.74 -4.61
C ASP A 15 -5.81 -8.96 -4.93
N ASN A 16 -4.95 -8.86 -5.94
CA ASN A 16 -4.06 -9.96 -6.36
C ASN A 16 -2.86 -10.11 -5.41
N CYS A 17 -3.12 -10.13 -4.10
CA CYS A 17 -2.12 -10.34 -3.06
C CYS A 17 -1.68 -11.81 -3.02
N SER A 18 -0.41 -12.04 -2.65
CA SER A 18 0.05 -13.37 -2.28
C SER A 18 -0.34 -13.69 -0.84
N SER A 19 -0.52 -14.98 -0.56
CA SER A 19 -0.81 -15.48 0.79
C SER A 19 0.46 -16.01 1.44
N HIS A 20 0.58 -15.82 2.76
CA HIS A 20 1.57 -16.53 3.58
C HIS A 20 1.18 -17.98 3.89
N LEU A 21 -0.08 -18.34 3.66
CA LEU A 21 -0.59 -19.71 3.80
C LEU A 21 -0.42 -20.47 2.49
N SER A 22 -0.13 -21.75 2.61
CA SER A 22 -0.28 -22.68 1.48
C SER A 22 -1.73 -22.76 1.02
N GLU A 23 -1.95 -23.27 -0.19
CA GLU A 23 -3.29 -23.44 -0.75
C GLU A 23 -4.17 -24.37 0.10
N ALA A 24 -3.58 -25.44 0.65
CA ALA A 24 -4.29 -26.41 1.50
C ALA A 24 -4.74 -25.79 2.83
N GLU A 25 -3.88 -25.00 3.47
CA GLU A 25 -4.21 -24.25 4.68
C GLU A 25 -5.30 -23.21 4.41
N CYS A 26 -5.15 -22.45 3.33
CA CYS A 26 -6.15 -21.47 2.90
C CYS A 26 -7.54 -22.11 2.70
N LYS A 27 -7.60 -23.25 2.00
CA LYS A 27 -8.85 -23.99 1.78
C LYS A 27 -9.49 -24.49 3.09
N THR A 28 -8.67 -24.95 4.02
CA THR A 28 -9.12 -25.41 5.34
C THR A 28 -9.76 -24.27 6.13
N GLU A 29 -9.10 -23.12 6.16
CA GLU A 29 -9.61 -21.94 6.86
C GLU A 29 -10.86 -21.36 6.20
N LEU A 30 -10.92 -21.30 4.87
CA LEU A 30 -12.14 -20.87 4.15
C LEU A 30 -13.33 -21.77 4.45
N THR A 31 -13.11 -23.08 4.55
CA THR A 31 -14.15 -24.05 4.91
C THR A 31 -14.65 -23.82 6.33
N LYS A 32 -13.75 -23.66 7.30
CA LYS A 32 -14.11 -23.34 8.70
C LYS A 32 -14.91 -22.04 8.83
N LEU A 33 -14.60 -21.06 7.97
CA LEU A 33 -15.27 -19.76 7.94
C LEU A 33 -16.59 -19.75 7.17
N ASN A 34 -16.92 -20.83 6.45
CA ASN A 34 -17.96 -20.86 5.44
C ASN A 34 -17.82 -19.67 4.47
N ALA A 35 -16.63 -19.52 3.90
CA ALA A 35 -16.25 -18.36 3.10
C ALA A 35 -15.64 -18.77 1.75
N ARG A 36 -15.67 -17.83 0.80
CA ARG A 36 -15.01 -17.93 -0.51
C ARG A 36 -14.28 -16.64 -0.84
N LEU A 37 -13.19 -16.76 -1.59
CA LEU A 37 -12.45 -15.61 -2.11
C LEU A 37 -12.96 -15.21 -3.49
N LYS A 38 -12.96 -13.91 -3.77
CA LYS A 38 -13.16 -13.37 -5.11
C LYS A 38 -12.11 -12.30 -5.37
N PHE A 39 -11.28 -12.52 -6.37
CA PHE A 39 -10.19 -11.63 -6.72
C PHE A 39 -10.66 -10.52 -7.67
N PHE A 40 -10.12 -9.32 -7.49
CA PHE A 40 -10.31 -8.21 -8.41
C PHE A 40 -9.39 -8.31 -9.63
N PRO A 41 -9.71 -7.59 -10.73
CA PRO A 41 -8.76 -7.37 -11.81
C PRO A 41 -7.46 -6.75 -11.28
N ALA A 42 -6.35 -7.06 -11.94
CA ALA A 42 -5.07 -6.48 -11.57
C ALA A 42 -5.10 -4.94 -11.68
N ASN A 43 -4.47 -4.27 -10.71
CA ASN A 43 -4.34 -2.81 -10.67
C ASN A 43 -5.67 -2.04 -10.68
N ALA A 44 -6.72 -2.59 -10.06
CA ALA A 44 -8.04 -1.95 -9.99
C ALA A 44 -8.49 -1.66 -8.55
N THR A 45 -7.58 -1.69 -7.56
CA THR A 45 -7.93 -1.54 -6.15
C THR A 45 -8.46 -0.14 -5.83
N ASP A 46 -7.91 0.89 -6.48
CA ASP A 46 -8.38 2.28 -6.43
C ASP A 46 -9.81 2.47 -6.96
N LEU A 47 -10.29 1.56 -7.82
CA LEU A 47 -11.64 1.59 -8.38
C LEU A 47 -12.63 0.70 -7.62
N CYS A 48 -12.17 -0.47 -7.15
CA CYS A 48 -13.04 -1.54 -6.66
C CYS A 48 -12.99 -1.73 -5.15
N GLN A 49 -11.94 -1.29 -4.47
CA GLN A 49 -11.79 -1.45 -3.02
C GLN A 49 -12.08 -0.13 -2.30
N PRO A 50 -13.20 -0.03 -1.56
CA PRO A 50 -13.55 1.19 -0.84
C PRO A 50 -12.47 1.69 0.13
N ALA A 51 -11.70 0.77 0.72
CA ALA A 51 -10.57 1.15 1.59
C ALA A 51 -9.52 1.97 0.81
N ASP A 52 -9.16 1.50 -0.39
CA ASP A 52 -8.21 2.15 -1.28
C ASP A 52 -8.75 3.47 -1.83
N SER A 53 -9.99 3.44 -2.36
CA SER A 53 -10.63 4.60 -3.00
C SER A 53 -10.96 5.74 -2.03
N PHE A 54 -11.24 5.44 -0.76
CA PHE A 54 -11.68 6.43 0.22
C PHE A 54 -10.64 6.69 1.30
N VAL A 55 -10.38 5.71 2.16
CA VAL A 55 -9.57 5.94 3.37
C VAL A 55 -8.10 6.14 3.03
N ILE A 56 -7.52 5.21 2.27
CA ILE A 56 -6.10 5.23 1.89
C ILE A 56 -5.83 6.39 0.94
N ALA A 57 -6.73 6.68 -0.02
CA ALA A 57 -6.60 7.85 -0.88
C ALA A 57 -6.46 9.16 -0.06
N LYS A 58 -7.31 9.36 0.96
CA LYS A 58 -7.21 10.56 1.81
C LYS A 58 -5.94 10.61 2.64
N ILE A 59 -5.46 9.47 3.12
CA ILE A 59 -4.17 9.38 3.83
C ILE A 59 -3.03 9.74 2.88
N LYS A 60 -3.03 9.20 1.65
CA LYS A 60 -2.05 9.51 0.59
C LYS A 60 -2.03 11.01 0.28
N ASP A 61 -3.19 11.65 0.17
CA ASP A 61 -3.31 13.09 -0.09
C ASP A 61 -2.64 13.92 1.02
N VAL A 62 -2.88 13.57 2.29
CA VAL A 62 -2.26 14.27 3.44
C VAL A 62 -0.75 14.09 3.44
N TRP A 63 -0.26 12.87 3.22
CA TRP A 63 1.18 12.60 3.16
C TRP A 63 1.85 13.31 1.98
N ALA A 64 1.21 13.36 0.81
CA ALA A 64 1.74 14.06 -0.35
C ALA A 64 1.92 15.56 -0.07
N ARG A 65 0.96 16.20 0.62
CA ARG A 65 1.08 17.61 1.03
C ARG A 65 2.23 17.82 2.01
N LYS A 66 2.31 17.01 3.07
CA LYS A 66 3.42 17.08 4.05
C LYS A 66 4.78 16.86 3.39
N TRP A 67 4.85 15.96 2.41
CA TRP A 67 6.08 15.71 1.66
C TRP A 67 6.45 16.90 0.77
N ASN A 68 5.46 17.57 0.16
CA ASN A 68 5.71 18.78 -0.61
C ASN A 68 6.24 19.93 0.26
N GLU A 69 5.64 20.16 1.42
CA GLU A 69 6.15 21.12 2.42
C GLU A 69 7.60 20.79 2.79
N LYS A 70 7.87 19.53 3.15
CA LYS A 70 9.23 19.12 3.53
C LYS A 70 10.25 19.29 2.41
N LYS A 71 9.87 19.07 1.15
CA LYS A 71 10.76 19.30 0.01
C LYS A 71 11.14 20.78 -0.14
N ILE A 72 10.22 21.71 0.15
CA ILE A 72 10.52 23.14 0.11
C ILE A 72 11.56 23.46 1.19
N ASP A 73 11.36 23.00 2.43
CA ASP A 73 12.34 23.19 3.51
C ASP A 73 13.73 22.67 3.11
N LEU A 74 13.79 21.46 2.53
CA LEU A 74 15.07 20.85 2.10
C LEU A 74 15.74 21.63 0.96
N ILE A 75 14.98 22.29 0.09
CA ILE A 75 15.52 23.15 -0.97
C ILE A 75 16.08 24.43 -0.36
N GLU A 76 15.34 25.08 0.54
CA GLU A 76 15.76 26.31 1.22
C GLU A 76 17.01 26.08 2.09
N ASP A 77 17.13 24.92 2.72
CA ASP A 77 18.29 24.51 3.53
C ASP A 77 19.44 23.91 2.69
N GLU A 78 19.37 23.98 1.36
CA GLU A 78 20.35 23.42 0.40
C GLU A 78 20.71 21.95 0.69
N GLN A 79 19.76 21.16 1.20
CA GLN A 79 19.95 19.75 1.57
C GLN A 79 19.91 18.84 0.34
N TRP A 80 20.88 19.02 -0.54
CA TRP A 80 21.08 18.20 -1.73
C TRP A 80 21.77 16.88 -1.38
N GLN A 81 21.62 15.90 -2.26
CA GLN A 81 22.31 14.63 -2.12
C GLN A 81 23.78 14.79 -2.52
N ASP A 82 24.69 14.53 -1.58
CA ASP A 82 26.14 14.73 -1.76
C ASP A 82 26.84 13.63 -2.59
N SER A 83 26.07 12.72 -3.20
CA SER A 83 26.63 11.63 -3.99
C SER A 83 26.73 12.01 -5.47
N ILE A 84 27.96 12.07 -5.98
CA ILE A 84 28.26 12.20 -7.41
C ILE A 84 27.87 10.89 -8.12
N ARG A 85 27.22 11.00 -9.27
CA ARG A 85 26.85 9.84 -10.10
C ARG A 85 28.10 9.19 -10.71
N LYS A 86 27.99 7.94 -11.18
CA LYS A 86 29.11 7.21 -11.80
C LYS A 86 29.72 7.91 -13.02
N ASP A 87 28.97 8.81 -13.65
CA ASP A 87 29.36 9.63 -14.80
C ASP A 87 29.98 10.99 -14.41
N GLY A 88 30.18 11.24 -13.11
CA GLY A 88 30.75 12.50 -12.60
C GLY A 88 29.74 13.64 -12.47
N ALA A 89 28.48 13.44 -12.88
CA ALA A 89 27.45 14.47 -12.79
C ALA A 89 26.80 14.54 -11.40
N TRP A 90 26.42 15.75 -11.00
CA TRP A 90 25.59 15.96 -9.81
C TRP A 90 24.16 15.48 -10.06
N SER A 91 23.59 14.83 -9.05
CA SER A 91 22.29 14.19 -9.18
C SER A 91 21.11 15.16 -9.23
N GLY A 92 21.26 16.36 -8.65
CA GLY A 92 20.19 17.34 -8.45
C GLY A 92 19.05 16.85 -7.53
N LYS A 93 19.24 15.71 -6.86
CA LYS A 93 18.25 15.12 -5.96
C LYS A 93 18.40 15.71 -4.57
N LEU A 94 17.28 15.94 -3.89
CA LEU A 94 17.28 16.25 -2.46
C LEU A 94 17.76 15.05 -1.66
N LYS A 95 18.42 15.32 -0.54
CA LYS A 95 18.86 14.31 0.42
C LYS A 95 17.65 13.55 0.95
N ASN A 96 17.70 12.22 0.86
CA ASN A 96 16.63 11.39 1.39
C ASN A 96 16.69 11.42 2.94
N PRO A 97 15.67 11.92 3.64
CA PRO A 97 15.64 11.94 5.10
C PRO A 97 15.47 10.55 5.73
N GLY A 98 15.45 9.49 4.92
CA GLY A 98 15.32 8.11 5.36
C GLY A 98 13.85 7.70 5.53
N LYS A 99 13.65 6.53 6.15
CA LYS A 99 12.34 5.85 6.28
C LYS A 99 11.35 6.53 7.25
N ASN A 100 11.55 7.79 7.60
CA ASN A 100 10.65 8.50 8.54
C ASN A 100 9.32 8.93 7.90
N PHE A 101 9.20 8.80 6.56
CA PHE A 101 7.99 9.05 5.80
C PHE A 101 7.55 7.73 5.17
N PHE A 102 6.54 7.08 5.75
CA PHE A 102 5.90 5.89 5.16
C PHE A 102 4.45 6.21 4.78
N LEU A 103 4.01 5.60 3.69
CA LEU A 103 2.68 5.00 3.56
C LEU A 103 2.82 3.51 3.86
#